data_AF-A0A9D7Z4H1-F1
#
_entry.id   AF-A0A9D7Z4H1-F1
#
_cell.length_a   1.000
_cell.length_b   1.000
_cell.length_c   1.000
_cell.angle_alpha   90.00
_cell.angle_beta   90.00
_cell.angle_gamma   90.00
#
_symmetry.space_group_name_H-M   'P 1'
#
loop_
_entity.id
_entity.type
_entity.pdbx_description
1 polymer ?
#
loop_
_entity_poly.entity_id
_entity_poly.type
_entity_poly.pdbx_seq_one_letter_code
_entity_poly.pdbx_strand_id
1 'polypeptide(L)'
;SLFAPKYIENKLKFFPNVKEAVAFGNDRDCVAVFINIDLVAVGSWAERNNVSYASYQELAALPRIYEMIAAHVAEVNRSLAAEPMMASSQIKRFLVLHKELDADDGELTRTQKVRRRFIAERYQPLIDALYDGSAEKFVSTEVIFEDGRKGLIEATVRIADAETFPPAGAAALSEAAE
;
A
#
# COMPACT_ATOMS: atom_id res chain seq x y z
N SER A 1 -7.04 -14.19 13.58
CA SER A 1 -7.45 -13.74 12.23
C SER A 1 -6.53 -14.37 11.21
N LEU A 2 -7.04 -14.82 10.05
CA LEU A 2 -6.23 -15.39 8.98
C LEU A 2 -5.56 -14.27 8.18
N PHE A 3 -4.25 -14.09 8.31
CA PHE A 3 -3.51 -13.14 7.48
C PHE A 3 -2.85 -13.84 6.29
N ALA A 4 -3.35 -13.58 5.08
CA ALA A 4 -2.78 -14.10 3.84
C ALA A 4 -2.20 -12.95 2.98
N PRO A 5 -0.95 -12.50 3.25
CA PRO A 5 -0.38 -11.29 2.64
C PRO A 5 -0.41 -11.33 1.12
N LYS A 6 0.08 -12.42 0.53
CA LYS A 6 0.14 -12.59 -0.93
C LYS A 6 -1.23 -12.48 -1.60
N TYR A 7 -2.30 -12.90 -0.92
CA TYR A 7 -3.64 -12.83 -1.49
C TYR A 7 -4.12 -11.39 -1.61
N ILE A 8 -3.91 -10.61 -0.55
CA ILE A 8 -4.23 -9.17 -0.50
C ILE A 8 -3.35 -8.40 -1.50
N GLU A 9 -2.04 -8.66 -1.49
CA GLU A 9 -1.08 -8.06 -2.42
C GLU A 9 -1.47 -8.32 -3.88
N ASN A 10 -1.82 -9.56 -4.24
CA ASN A 10 -2.23 -9.90 -5.60
C ASN A 10 -3.55 -9.25 -6.03
N LYS A 11 -4.53 -9.11 -5.12
CA LYS A 11 -5.77 -8.38 -5.43
C LYS A 11 -5.47 -6.91 -5.74
N LEU A 12 -4.60 -6.26 -4.97
CA LEU A 12 -4.18 -4.88 -5.22
C LEU A 12 -3.40 -4.75 -6.54
N LYS A 13 -2.51 -5.69 -6.85
CA LYS A 13 -1.71 -5.69 -8.09
C LYS A 13 -2.51 -6.04 -9.34
N PHE A 14 -3.78 -6.40 -9.21
CA PHE A 14 -4.67 -6.55 -10.37
C PHE A 14 -5.05 -5.19 -10.97
N PHE A 15 -4.98 -4.12 -10.18
CA PHE A 15 -5.20 -2.77 -10.67
C PHE A 15 -3.95 -2.27 -11.41
N PRO A 16 -4.07 -1.78 -12.67
CA PRO A 16 -2.92 -1.38 -13.47
C PRO A 16 -2.16 -0.18 -12.88
N ASN A 17 -2.78 0.57 -11.97
CA ASN A 17 -2.15 1.69 -11.27
C ASN A 17 -1.23 1.25 -10.13
N VAL A 18 -1.25 -0.03 -9.74
CA VAL A 18 -0.45 -0.57 -8.63
C VAL A 18 0.67 -1.45 -9.18
N LYS A 19 1.91 -1.02 -8.98
CA LYS A 19 3.11 -1.76 -9.39
C LYS A 19 3.41 -2.91 -8.43
N GLU A 20 3.42 -2.58 -7.14
CA GLU A 20 3.76 -3.50 -6.08
C GLU A 20 2.96 -3.15 -4.82
N ALA A 21 2.66 -4.17 -4.02
CA ALA A 21 2.03 -4.02 -2.73
C ALA A 21 2.73 -4.91 -1.72
N VAL A 22 2.90 -4.40 -0.50
CA VAL A 22 3.46 -5.19 0.62
C VAL A 22 2.48 -5.12 1.77
N ALA A 23 1.89 -6.27 2.11
CA ALA A 23 0.93 -6.34 3.20
C ALA A 23 1.61 -6.71 4.52
N PHE A 24 1.17 -6.03 5.58
CA PHE A 24 1.53 -6.25 6.97
C PHE A 24 0.26 -6.60 7.76
N GLY A 25 0.40 -7.42 8.79
CA GLY A 25 -0.77 -7.91 9.55
C GLY A 25 -0.50 -9.13 10.41
N ASN A 26 0.65 -9.80 10.22
CA ASN A 26 1.07 -10.89 11.11
C ASN A 26 1.38 -10.33 12.51
N ASP A 27 0.75 -10.90 13.53
CA ASP A 27 0.84 -10.45 14.93
C ASP A 27 0.49 -8.95 15.13
N ARG A 28 -0.45 -8.44 14.31
CA ARG A 28 -0.98 -7.07 14.40
C ARG A 28 -2.50 -7.09 14.47
N ASP A 29 -3.09 -6.02 14.99
CA ASP A 29 -4.54 -5.88 15.17
C ASP A 29 -5.31 -5.69 13.86
N CYS A 30 -4.62 -5.29 12.80
CA CYS A 30 -5.20 -5.03 11.49
C CYS A 30 -4.22 -5.30 10.36
N VAL A 31 -4.77 -5.39 9.15
CA VAL A 31 -3.96 -5.38 7.93
C VAL A 31 -3.66 -3.93 7.55
N ALA A 32 -2.41 -3.67 7.23
CA ALA A 32 -1.98 -2.43 6.62
C ALA A 32 -1.07 -2.69 5.41
N VAL A 33 -1.02 -1.78 4.45
CA VAL A 33 -0.29 -2.03 3.19
C VAL A 33 0.58 -0.85 2.76
N PHE A 34 1.76 -1.17 2.23
CA PHE A 34 2.52 -0.27 1.37
C PHE A 34 2.11 -0.49 -0.07
N ILE A 35 2.05 0.59 -0.85
CA ILE A 35 1.71 0.55 -2.27
C ILE A 35 2.77 1.34 -3.04
N ASN A 36 3.32 0.74 -4.10
CA ASN A 36 3.95 1.48 -5.18
C ASN A 36 2.95 1.67 -6.31
N ILE A 37 2.80 2.91 -6.76
CA ILE A 37 2.11 3.16 -8.02
C ILE A 37 2.96 2.69 -9.19
N ASP A 38 2.31 2.29 -10.29
CA ASP A 38 2.97 2.12 -11.59
C ASP A 38 3.08 3.49 -12.27
N LEU A 39 4.32 3.98 -12.42
CA LEU A 39 4.58 5.32 -12.95
C LEU A 39 4.00 5.53 -14.35
N VAL A 40 4.04 4.51 -15.21
CA VAL A 40 3.55 4.62 -16.60
C VAL A 40 2.03 4.73 -16.62
N ALA A 41 1.34 3.85 -15.90
CA ALA A 41 -0.12 3.84 -15.85
C ALA A 41 -0.67 5.10 -15.16
N VAL A 42 -0.06 5.50 -14.04
CA VAL A 42 -0.51 6.68 -13.29
C VAL A 42 -0.11 7.97 -13.98
N GLY A 43 1.08 8.04 -14.60
CA GLY A 43 1.48 9.18 -15.44
C GLY A 43 0.54 9.39 -16.62
N SER A 44 0.14 8.31 -17.31
CA SER A 44 -0.86 8.38 -18.39
C SER A 44 -2.25 8.82 -17.90
N TRP A 45 -2.61 8.48 -16.65
CA TRP A 45 -3.83 9.02 -16.04
C TRP A 45 -3.67 10.51 -15.71
N ALA A 46 -2.52 10.92 -15.19
CA ALA A 46 -2.23 12.30 -14.81
C ALA A 46 -2.31 13.24 -16.03
N GLU A 47 -1.70 12.85 -17.15
CA GLU A 47 -1.77 13.59 -18.42
C GLU A 47 -3.22 13.79 -18.89
N ARG A 48 -4.02 12.72 -18.91
CA ARG A 48 -5.44 12.79 -19.32
C ARG A 48 -6.31 13.64 -18.38
N ASN A 49 -5.87 13.86 -17.15
CA ASN A 49 -6.58 14.64 -16.14
C ASN A 49 -5.94 16.02 -15.91
N ASN A 50 -5.00 16.45 -16.76
CA ASN A 50 -4.27 17.71 -16.64
C ASN A 50 -3.59 17.88 -15.26
N VAL A 51 -3.01 16.80 -14.74
CA VAL A 51 -2.24 16.80 -13.50
C VAL A 51 -0.76 16.84 -13.85
N SER A 52 -0.10 17.95 -13.51
CA SER A 52 1.35 18.10 -13.66
C SER A 52 2.10 17.51 -12.46
N TYR A 53 3.26 16.93 -12.71
CA TYR A 53 4.20 16.43 -11.72
C TYR A 53 5.61 16.44 -12.33
N ALA A 54 6.65 16.56 -11.51
CA ALA A 54 8.05 16.58 -11.95
C ALA A 54 8.81 15.29 -11.61
N SER A 55 8.26 14.43 -10.76
CA SER A 55 8.92 13.20 -10.32
C SER A 55 7.92 12.13 -9.84
N TYR A 56 8.38 10.89 -9.73
CA TYR A 56 7.61 9.81 -9.09
C TYR A 56 7.15 10.21 -7.69
N GLN A 57 8.06 10.75 -6.87
CA GLN A 57 7.80 11.13 -5.49
C GLN A 57 6.68 12.16 -5.40
N GLU A 58 6.70 13.19 -6.27
CA GLU A 58 5.64 14.20 -6.32
C GLU A 58 4.30 13.58 -6.73
N LEU A 59 4.29 12.78 -7.80
CA LEU A 59 3.08 12.12 -8.28
C LEU A 59 2.46 11.20 -7.21
N ALA A 60 3.28 10.37 -6.57
CA ALA A 60 2.87 9.45 -5.51
C ALA A 60 2.29 10.17 -4.27
N ALA A 61 2.71 11.41 -4.02
CA ALA A 61 2.23 12.22 -2.90
C ALA A 61 0.94 13.00 -3.20
N LEU A 62 0.50 13.08 -4.47
CA LEU A 62 -0.66 13.89 -4.82
C LEU A 62 -1.94 13.36 -4.16
N PRO A 63 -2.81 14.25 -3.63
CA PRO A 63 -4.09 13.85 -3.03
C PRO A 63 -4.96 12.99 -3.95
N ARG A 64 -4.99 13.33 -5.26
CA ARG A 64 -5.75 12.57 -6.25
C ARG A 64 -5.23 11.15 -6.47
N ILE A 65 -3.94 10.89 -6.24
CA ILE A 65 -3.39 9.54 -6.30
C ILE A 65 -3.79 8.76 -5.04
N TYR A 66 -3.77 9.38 -3.86
CA TYR A 66 -4.33 8.76 -2.66
C TYR A 66 -5.83 8.45 -2.81
N GLU A 67 -6.62 9.32 -3.44
CA GLU A 67 -8.04 9.07 -3.73
C GLU A 67 -8.22 7.86 -4.67
N MET A 68 -7.44 7.79 -5.75
CA MET A 68 -7.46 6.66 -6.68
C MET A 68 -7.11 5.34 -5.97
N ILE A 69 -6.04 5.34 -5.18
CA ILE A 69 -5.60 4.15 -4.45
C ILE A 69 -6.60 3.78 -3.36
N ALA A 70 -7.19 4.74 -2.65
CA ALA A 70 -8.25 4.49 -1.68
C ALA A 70 -9.44 3.77 -2.31
N ALA A 71 -9.86 4.16 -3.53
CA ALA A 71 -10.93 3.48 -4.26
C ALA A 71 -10.58 2.01 -4.58
N HIS A 72 -9.34 1.74 -5.01
CA HIS A 72 -8.86 0.37 -5.26
C HIS A 72 -8.81 -0.45 -3.97
N VAL A 73 -8.32 0.13 -2.87
CA VAL A 73 -8.28 -0.50 -1.54
C VAL A 73 -9.70 -0.81 -1.05
N ALA A 74 -10.64 0.11 -1.24
CA ALA A 74 -12.05 -0.09 -0.89
C ALA A 74 -12.67 -1.27 -1.68
N GLU A 75 -12.38 -1.38 -2.97
CA GLU A 75 -12.85 -2.51 -3.78
C GLU A 75 -12.26 -3.85 -3.29
N VAL A 76 -10.96 -3.88 -2.97
CA VAL A 76 -10.34 -5.06 -2.34
C VAL A 76 -11.01 -5.38 -1.01
N ASN A 77 -11.25 -4.40 -0.15
CA ASN A 77 -11.90 -4.60 1.14
C ASN A 77 -13.34 -5.11 1.00
N ARG A 78 -14.09 -4.62 0.02
CA ARG A 78 -15.44 -5.13 -0.29
C ARG A 78 -15.39 -6.60 -0.68
N SER A 79 -14.43 -6.98 -1.53
CA SER A 79 -14.21 -8.38 -1.89
C SER A 79 -13.80 -9.24 -0.69
N LEU A 80 -12.91 -8.76 0.19
CA LEU A 80 -12.49 -9.48 1.39
C LEU A 80 -13.65 -9.64 2.38
N ALA A 81 -14.48 -8.61 2.55
CA ALA A 81 -15.65 -8.66 3.42
C ALA A 81 -16.68 -9.69 2.95
N ALA A 82 -16.78 -9.94 1.64
CA ALA A 82 -17.66 -10.97 1.08
C ALA A 82 -17.17 -12.41 1.34
N GLU A 83 -15.91 -12.59 1.71
CA GLU A 83 -15.30 -13.90 1.96
C GLU A 83 -15.21 -14.16 3.48
N PRO A 84 -16.00 -15.11 4.06
CA PRO A 84 -16.09 -15.28 5.52
C PRO A 84 -14.74 -15.48 6.23
N MET A 85 -13.81 -16.20 5.59
CA MET A 85 -12.48 -16.47 6.14
C MET A 85 -11.52 -15.27 6.06
N MET A 86 -11.84 -14.26 5.26
CA MET A 86 -10.98 -13.12 4.94
C MET A 86 -11.55 -11.78 5.40
N ALA A 87 -12.80 -11.73 5.86
CA ALA A 87 -13.47 -10.49 6.23
C ALA A 87 -12.76 -9.72 7.36
N SER A 88 -12.08 -10.43 8.26
CA SER A 88 -11.24 -9.81 9.31
C SER A 88 -9.90 -9.25 8.81
N SER A 89 -9.55 -9.52 7.56
CA SER A 89 -8.25 -9.21 6.94
C SER A 89 -8.35 -8.04 5.97
N GLN A 90 -9.43 -7.25 6.08
CA GLN A 90 -9.58 -5.98 5.39
C GLN A 90 -8.45 -5.02 5.79
N ILE A 91 -7.95 -4.31 4.80
CA ILE A 91 -6.93 -3.28 4.93
C ILE A 91 -7.55 -2.12 5.73
N LYS A 92 -6.94 -1.76 6.86
CA LYS A 92 -7.38 -0.63 7.69
C LYS A 92 -6.62 0.65 7.40
N ARG A 93 -5.34 0.54 7.05
CA ARG A 93 -4.49 1.68 6.71
C ARG A 93 -3.56 1.35 5.56
N PHE A 94 -3.20 2.37 4.79
CA PHE A 94 -2.23 2.24 3.72
C PHE A 94 -1.39 3.50 3.55
N LEU A 95 -0.31 3.36 2.81
CA LEU A 95 0.45 4.49 2.30
C LEU A 95 0.91 4.21 0.87
N VAL A 96 1.24 5.29 0.15
CA VAL A 96 1.93 5.21 -1.14
C VAL A 96 3.40 5.54 -0.89
N LEU A 97 4.30 4.62 -1.25
CA LEU A 97 5.73 4.80 -1.08
C LEU A 97 6.24 5.94 -1.98
N HIS A 98 7.18 6.72 -1.45
CA HIS A 98 7.78 7.88 -2.12
C HIS A 98 8.80 7.50 -3.22
N LYS A 99 9.20 6.23 -3.30
CA LYS A 99 10.01 5.65 -4.37
C LYS A 99 9.55 4.23 -4.68
N GLU A 100 9.85 3.75 -5.89
CA GLU A 100 9.65 2.34 -6.26
C GLU A 100 10.56 1.43 -5.43
N LEU A 101 10.09 0.23 -5.10
CA LEU A 101 10.95 -0.81 -4.53
C LEU A 101 11.93 -1.32 -5.60
N ASP A 102 13.20 -1.47 -5.24
CA ASP A 102 14.26 -1.77 -6.20
C ASP A 102 15.09 -3.02 -5.82
N ALA A 103 15.54 -3.78 -6.82
CA ALA A 103 16.43 -4.91 -6.62
C ALA A 103 17.87 -4.50 -6.27
N ASP A 104 18.35 -3.38 -6.82
CA ASP A 104 19.67 -2.80 -6.51
C ASP A 104 19.71 -2.25 -5.09
N ASP A 105 18.60 -1.69 -4.59
CA ASP A 105 18.45 -1.30 -3.18
C ASP A 105 18.34 -2.50 -2.21
N GLY A 106 18.23 -3.72 -2.76
CA GLY A 106 18.08 -4.96 -2.01
C GLY A 106 16.66 -5.21 -1.50
N GLU A 107 15.68 -4.45 -1.97
CA GLU A 107 14.28 -4.54 -1.54
C GLU A 107 13.52 -5.62 -2.28
N LEU A 108 13.90 -5.84 -3.55
CA LEU A 108 13.44 -6.93 -4.39
C LEU A 108 14.58 -7.91 -4.69
N THR A 109 14.24 -9.14 -5.08
CA THR A 109 15.19 -10.01 -5.80
C THR A 109 15.34 -9.52 -7.24
N ARG A 110 16.37 -9.96 -7.95
CA ARG A 110 16.50 -9.74 -9.42
C ARG A 110 15.30 -10.27 -10.21
N THR A 111 14.56 -11.23 -9.65
CA THR A 111 13.31 -11.76 -10.20
C THR A 111 12.06 -11.03 -9.69
N GLN A 112 12.20 -9.80 -9.17
CA GLN A 112 11.11 -8.92 -8.73
C GLN A 112 10.28 -9.46 -7.55
N LYS A 113 10.87 -10.33 -6.71
CA LYS A 113 10.21 -10.82 -5.48
C LYS A 113 10.57 -9.94 -4.29
N VAL A 114 9.58 -9.45 -3.57
CA VAL A 114 9.76 -8.66 -2.34
C VAL A 114 10.58 -9.42 -1.27
N ARG A 115 11.64 -8.78 -0.79
CA ARG A 115 12.46 -9.25 0.35
C ARG A 115 11.88 -8.73 1.66
N ARG A 116 10.75 -9.30 2.09
CA ARG A 116 9.93 -8.80 3.22
C ARG A 116 10.70 -8.46 4.51
N ARG A 117 11.67 -9.30 4.92
CA ARG A 117 12.48 -9.02 6.11
C ARG A 117 13.27 -7.72 5.96
N PHE A 118 13.87 -7.52 4.78
CA PHE A 118 14.63 -6.31 4.48
C PHE A 118 13.72 -5.08 4.40
N ILE A 119 12.53 -5.21 3.80
CA ILE A 119 11.51 -4.15 3.82
C ILE A 119 11.12 -3.80 5.25
N ALA A 120 10.85 -4.80 6.10
CA ALA A 120 10.44 -4.58 7.48
C ALA A 120 11.51 -3.82 8.28
N GLU A 121 12.78 -4.22 8.13
CA GLU A 121 13.90 -3.55 8.79
C GLU A 121 14.12 -2.12 8.27
N ARG A 122 14.13 -1.92 6.94
CA ARG A 122 14.42 -0.61 6.31
C ARG A 122 13.30 0.41 6.53
N TYR A 123 12.05 -0.02 6.43
CA TYR A 123 10.88 0.85 6.50
C TYR A 123 10.14 0.77 7.83
N GLN A 124 10.81 0.27 8.89
CA GLN A 124 10.22 0.17 10.22
C GLN A 124 9.52 1.47 10.67
N PRO A 125 10.07 2.69 10.46
CA PRO A 125 9.38 3.92 10.85
C PRO A 125 8.03 4.12 10.16
N LEU A 126 7.90 3.72 8.89
CA LEU A 126 6.64 3.79 8.14
C LEU A 126 5.68 2.68 8.56
N ILE A 127 6.19 1.49 8.87
CA ILE A 127 5.38 0.39 9.38
C ILE A 127 4.77 0.78 10.72
N ASP A 128 5.56 1.35 11.63
CA ASP A 128 5.05 1.80 12.93
C ASP A 128 3.98 2.88 12.77
N ALA A 129 4.17 3.82 11.84
CA ALA A 129 3.19 4.86 11.52
C ALA A 129 1.83 4.31 11.01
N LEU A 130 1.83 3.12 10.39
CA LEU A 130 0.59 2.43 10.02
C LEU A 130 -0.21 1.94 11.23
N TYR A 131 0.40 1.80 12.41
CA TYR A 131 -0.24 1.22 13.61
C TYR A 131 -0.32 2.18 14.81
N ASP A 132 0.41 3.29 14.81
CA ASP A 132 0.46 4.22 15.95
C ASP A 132 -0.54 5.40 15.88
N GLY A 133 -1.36 5.45 14.81
CA GLY A 133 -2.34 6.51 14.59
C GLY A 133 -1.80 7.74 13.86
N SER A 134 -0.52 7.76 13.48
CA SER A 134 0.08 8.85 12.69
C SER A 134 -0.69 9.09 11.38
N ALA A 135 -0.79 10.36 10.97
CA ALA A 135 -1.33 10.76 9.67
C ALA A 135 -0.25 10.93 8.60
N GLU A 136 1.01 11.08 9.03
CA GLU A 136 2.17 11.17 8.16
C GLU A 136 3.45 10.77 8.89
N LYS A 137 4.50 10.45 8.15
CA LYS A 137 5.80 10.09 8.70
C LYS A 137 6.93 10.54 7.78
N PHE A 138 7.88 11.29 8.33
CA PHE A 138 9.16 11.55 7.66
C PHE A 138 9.99 10.28 7.58
N VAL A 139 10.59 10.03 6.43
CA VAL A 139 11.51 8.92 6.18
C VAL A 139 12.68 9.40 5.31
N SER A 140 13.85 8.86 5.59
CA SER A 140 15.05 8.99 4.76
C SER A 140 15.50 7.58 4.38
N THR A 141 15.40 7.26 3.10
CA THR A 141 15.66 5.91 2.57
C THR A 141 16.96 5.95 1.78
N GLU A 142 17.90 5.05 2.09
CA GLU A 142 19.08 4.87 1.24
C GLU A 142 18.63 4.50 -0.19
N VAL A 143 19.40 4.82 -1.21
CA VAL A 143 19.21 4.31 -2.58
C VAL A 143 20.57 4.09 -3.24
N ILE A 144 20.64 3.14 -4.16
CA ILE A 144 21.80 2.93 -5.02
C ILE A 144 21.47 3.48 -6.41
N PHE A 145 22.20 4.51 -6.83
CA PHE A 145 22.07 5.07 -8.18
C PHE A 145 22.71 4.16 -9.24
N GLU A 146 22.37 4.38 -10.51
CA GLU A 146 22.89 3.57 -11.64
C GLU A 146 24.42 3.53 -11.73
N ASP A 147 25.09 4.57 -11.24
CA ASP A 147 26.56 4.65 -11.18
C ASP A 147 27.16 3.96 -9.94
N GLY A 148 26.34 3.29 -9.13
CA GLY A 148 26.72 2.58 -7.92
C GLY A 148 26.91 3.48 -6.69
N ARG A 149 26.72 4.79 -6.80
CA ARG A 149 26.77 5.68 -5.64
C ARG A 149 25.55 5.44 -4.75
N LYS A 150 25.77 5.56 -3.45
CA LYS A 150 24.70 5.59 -2.46
C LYS A 150 24.19 7.01 -2.28
N GLY A 151 22.88 7.16 -2.18
CA GLY A 151 22.20 8.41 -1.84
C GLY A 151 21.13 8.20 -0.79
N LEU A 152 20.46 9.29 -0.44
CA LEU A 152 19.25 9.29 0.37
C LEU A 152 18.13 9.91 -0.45
N ILE A 153 16.95 9.30 -0.38
CA ILE A 153 15.69 9.91 -0.79
C ILE A 153 14.87 10.18 0.46
N GLU A 154 14.45 11.44 0.62
CA GLU A 154 13.72 11.90 1.78
C GLU A 154 12.31 12.30 1.40
N ALA A 155 11.33 11.93 2.23
CA ALA A 155 9.94 12.30 2.02
C ALA A 155 9.17 12.31 3.35
N THR A 156 8.15 13.16 3.41
CA THR A 156 7.05 13.00 4.36
C THR A 156 5.96 12.19 3.68
N VAL A 157 5.76 10.96 4.13
CA VAL A 157 4.78 10.02 3.56
C VAL A 157 3.48 10.11 4.34
N ARG A 158 2.38 10.37 3.64
CA ARG A 158 1.04 10.36 4.21
C ARG A 158 0.60 8.93 4.55
N ILE A 159 -0.07 8.77 5.69
CA ILE A 159 -0.74 7.54 6.11
C ILE A 159 -2.25 7.76 5.97
N ALA A 160 -2.91 6.89 5.21
CA ALA A 160 -4.34 6.99 4.93
C ALA A 160 -5.12 5.87 5.59
N ASP A 161 -6.26 6.21 6.16
CA ASP A 161 -7.26 5.23 6.61
C ASP A 161 -8.01 4.68 5.40
N ALA A 162 -8.37 3.40 5.47
CA ALA A 162 -9.12 2.70 4.43
C ALA A 162 -10.56 2.43 4.87
N GLU A 163 -11.50 2.59 3.92
CA GLU A 163 -12.89 2.20 4.13
C GLU A 163 -12.99 0.67 4.31
N THR A 164 -13.77 0.23 5.31
CA THR A 164 -14.05 -1.20 5.53
C THR A 164 -15.53 -1.47 5.56
N PHE A 165 -15.89 -2.70 5.21
CA PHE A 165 -17.26 -3.13 4.99
C PHE A 165 -17.67 -4.22 5.99
N PRO A 166 -18.97 -4.30 6.33
CA PRO A 166 -19.50 -5.40 7.13
C PRO A 166 -19.22 -6.76 6.47
N PRO A 167 -18.78 -7.78 7.22
CA PRO A 167 -18.64 -9.14 6.70
C PRO A 167 -19.96 -9.67 6.13
N ALA A 168 -19.91 -10.38 4.99
CA ALA A 168 -21.07 -11.09 4.47
C ALA A 168 -21.56 -12.11 5.52
N GLY A 169 -22.84 -12.01 5.88
CA GLY A 169 -23.47 -12.79 6.96
C GLY A 169 -23.68 -12.03 8.27
N ALA A 170 -23.03 -10.88 8.49
CA ALA A 170 -23.30 -10.05 9.67
C ALA A 170 -24.65 -9.33 9.60
N ALA A 171 -25.09 -8.93 8.40
CA ALA A 171 -26.40 -8.28 8.18
C ALA A 171 -27.59 -9.23 8.39
N ALA A 172 -27.45 -10.52 8.06
CA ALA A 172 -28.51 -11.51 8.24
C ALA A 172 -28.79 -11.85 9.72
N LEU A 173 -27.84 -11.56 10.62
CA LEU A 173 -27.99 -11.79 12.06
C LEU A 173 -28.67 -10.61 12.78
N SER A 174 -28.62 -9.39 12.25
CA SER A 174 -29.32 -8.24 12.86
C SER A 174 -30.80 -8.20 12.49
N GLU A 175 -31.18 -8.61 11.27
CA GLU A 175 -32.59 -8.64 10.84
C GLU A 175 -33.41 -9.80 11.45
N ALA A 176 -32.75 -10.85 11.94
CA ALA A 176 -33.41 -11.96 12.63
C ALA A 176 -33.53 -11.74 14.16
N ALA A 177 -32.94 -10.66 14.68
CA ALA A 177 -32.93 -10.30 16.10
C ALA A 177 -33.86 -9.13 16.44
N GLU A 178 -34.62 -8.63 15.46
CA GLU A 178 -35.68 -7.62 15.58
C GLU A 178 -37.05 -8.26 15.27
#